data_AF-A0A9P1AQD4-F1
#
_entry.id   AF-A0A9P1AQD4-F1
#
_cell.length_a   1.000
_cell.length_b   1.000
_cell.length_c   1.000
_cell.angle_alpha   90.00
_cell.angle_beta   90.00
_cell.angle_gamma   90.00
#
_symmetry.space_group_name_H-M   'P 1'
#
loop_
_entity.id
_entity.type
_entity.pdbx_description
1 polymer ?
#
loop_
_entity_poly.entity_id
_entity_poly.type
_entity_poly.pdbx_seq_one_letter_code
_entity_poly.pdbx_strand_id
1 'polypeptide(L)'
;MRRTTVVQAQHFKLLVVGGGAGGLGVASKFARKLPPGSVAVIEPRENHYYQPGFTLVGGGLMTLAANRRKQSDLIPKNATLIKDKACDEIFYDYMVVAVGLQLRFDMIKGAVEALETPGVCSNYSPFYVEKHFREASNFKGGNAVFTFPNTPIKCAGAPQKACYITDSILRQRGVRDKARMIYATSLKRLFGIESYLRSLEEVARDKEIDVRTRRNLIEVDSNQKIAIFELMDEDSRPTGKTEKIEYSLLHIGPPCSSPEALRTSELADKSGFMDVDPGWLQSKRFQNVFGVGDCMNTPNAKTAAAVSSHLKTIERNLSQVMNGNPPCTRYDGYASCPLVVSTNRVILAEFNSDGAMETTPFDQSKPSYWAYLMKRILDAFTLFKPMMLSQYIVSLLLVAIVRKSDGGGLVDVQLQELRLGQRNVCPHEEVEIVTLKQPCVQAYTKYVRSRKPGCNGKFQSCAVRQPKTIYFHTYKKVNRTKRHTVVECCPGWVHRPGEAGCQRENCSADLCHNGGTCVASETDNEQVCECPPGFTGAKCQYDVNECMANNGGYVGQASNFLETETLAQTLTNALRITEDAPIDV
;
A
#
# COMPACT_ATOMS: atom_id res chain seq x y z
N MET A 1 41.83 -35.94 -21.66
CA MET A 1 42.13 -34.54 -21.29
C MET A 1 40.89 -33.91 -20.68
N ARG A 2 40.82 -33.79 -19.35
CA ARG A 2 39.80 -32.98 -18.66
C ARG A 2 40.11 -31.52 -18.96
N ARG A 3 39.21 -30.79 -19.62
CA ARG A 3 39.28 -29.34 -19.70
C ARG A 3 39.01 -28.80 -18.30
N THR A 4 40.07 -28.46 -17.59
CA THR A 4 40.00 -27.64 -16.38
C THR A 4 39.55 -26.25 -16.83
N THR A 5 38.25 -26.00 -16.78
CA THR A 5 37.71 -24.65 -16.95
C THR A 5 38.16 -23.88 -15.71
N VAL A 6 39.15 -23.02 -15.86
CA VAL A 6 39.49 -22.01 -14.86
C VAL A 6 38.22 -21.15 -14.72
N VAL A 7 37.50 -21.31 -13.61
CA VAL A 7 36.38 -20.44 -13.28
C VAL A 7 36.99 -19.06 -13.03
N GLN A 8 36.85 -18.16 -13.99
CA GLN A 8 37.31 -16.80 -13.85
C GLN A 8 36.45 -16.15 -12.75
N ALA A 9 37.05 -15.93 -11.58
CA ALA A 9 36.31 -15.42 -10.45
C ALA A 9 35.68 -14.05 -10.77
N GLN A 10 34.38 -13.92 -10.50
CA GLN A 10 33.66 -12.69 -10.78
C GLN A 10 33.90 -11.69 -9.65
N HIS A 11 34.29 -10.46 -9.98
CA HIS A 11 34.51 -9.38 -9.03
C HIS A 11 33.47 -8.27 -9.23
N PHE A 12 32.83 -7.84 -8.15
CA PHE A 12 31.86 -6.75 -8.15
C PHE A 12 32.23 -5.67 -7.13
N LYS A 13 32.04 -4.40 -7.49
CA LYS A 13 32.22 -3.31 -6.51
C LYS A 13 31.22 -3.41 -5.36
N LEU A 14 29.99 -3.83 -5.65
CA LEU A 14 28.96 -4.07 -4.64
C LEU A 14 28.26 -5.40 -4.87
N LEU A 15 28.39 -6.30 -3.90
CA LEU A 15 27.65 -7.55 -3.84
C LEU A 15 26.45 -7.43 -2.89
N VAL A 16 25.26 -7.76 -3.37
CA VAL A 16 24.04 -7.79 -2.55
C VAL A 16 23.60 -9.24 -2.39
N VAL A 17 23.57 -9.74 -1.15
CA VAL A 17 23.20 -11.12 -0.84
C VAL A 17 21.74 -11.18 -0.41
N GLY A 18 20.88 -11.71 -1.27
CA GLY A 18 19.42 -11.76 -1.10
C GLY A 18 18.69 -10.74 -1.98
N GLY A 19 17.72 -11.21 -2.76
CA GLY A 19 16.90 -10.42 -3.69
C GLY A 19 15.52 -10.04 -3.15
N GLY A 20 15.40 -9.93 -1.82
CA GLY A 20 14.18 -9.48 -1.15
C GLY A 20 13.97 -7.95 -1.22
N ALA A 21 13.04 -7.43 -0.42
CA ALA A 21 12.72 -5.99 -0.39
C ALA A 21 13.95 -5.12 -0.09
N GLY A 22 14.79 -5.54 0.86
CA GLY A 22 16.03 -4.86 1.20
C GLY A 22 17.05 -4.91 0.08
N GLY A 23 17.34 -6.10 -0.44
CA GLY A 23 18.36 -6.31 -1.46
C GLY A 23 18.04 -5.63 -2.79
N LEU A 24 16.81 -5.76 -3.29
CA LEU A 24 16.38 -5.03 -4.49
C LEU A 24 16.39 -3.51 -4.28
N GLY A 25 16.03 -3.05 -3.07
CA GLY A 25 16.11 -1.64 -2.73
C GLY A 25 17.54 -1.08 -2.80
N VAL A 26 18.50 -1.82 -2.24
CA VAL A 26 19.93 -1.46 -2.29
C VAL A 26 20.45 -1.53 -3.72
N ALA A 27 20.23 -2.65 -4.41
CA ALA A 27 20.66 -2.83 -5.79
C ALA A 27 20.14 -1.71 -6.70
N SER A 28 18.86 -1.34 -6.57
CA SER A 28 18.24 -0.24 -7.31
C SER A 28 18.97 1.09 -7.07
N LYS A 29 19.22 1.45 -5.80
CA LYS A 29 19.91 2.70 -5.45
C LYS A 29 21.33 2.77 -6.00
N PHE A 30 22.11 1.70 -5.85
CA PHE A 30 23.52 1.70 -6.24
C PHE A 30 23.75 1.42 -7.73
N ALA A 31 22.87 0.68 -8.41
CA ALA A 31 22.97 0.47 -9.86
C ALA A 31 22.78 1.75 -10.69
N ARG A 32 22.25 2.82 -10.08
CA ARG A 32 22.18 4.18 -10.66
C ARG A 32 23.40 5.04 -10.38
N LYS A 33 24.17 4.72 -9.34
CA LYS A 33 25.32 5.51 -8.86
C LYS A 33 26.65 4.94 -9.34
N LEU A 34 26.74 3.62 -9.45
CA LEU A 34 27.93 2.90 -9.86
C LEU A 34 27.92 2.61 -11.36
N PRO A 35 29.10 2.40 -11.99
CA PRO A 35 29.18 2.01 -13.39
C PRO A 35 28.36 0.75 -13.69
N PRO A 36 27.75 0.62 -14.89
CA PRO A 36 27.00 -0.58 -15.26
C PRO A 36 27.81 -1.87 -15.05
N GLY A 37 27.19 -2.90 -14.48
CA GLY A 37 27.83 -4.18 -14.18
C GLY A 37 28.59 -4.22 -12.85
N SER A 38 28.70 -3.11 -12.12
CA SER A 38 29.43 -3.06 -10.83
C SER A 38 28.64 -3.65 -9.65
N VAL A 39 27.34 -3.88 -9.81
CA VAL A 39 26.44 -4.37 -8.77
C VAL A 39 25.95 -5.76 -9.13
N ALA A 40 26.08 -6.72 -8.22
CA ALA A 40 25.48 -8.05 -8.34
C ALA A 40 24.46 -8.29 -7.22
N VAL A 41 23.42 -9.06 -7.53
CA VAL A 41 22.42 -9.56 -6.58
C VAL A 41 22.44 -11.08 -6.64
N ILE A 42 22.74 -11.73 -5.51
CA ILE A 42 22.61 -13.19 -5.34
C ILE A 42 21.20 -13.49 -4.85
N GLU A 43 20.41 -14.20 -5.65
CA GLU A 43 19.06 -14.64 -5.27
C GLU A 43 18.70 -15.96 -5.97
N PRO A 44 18.52 -17.06 -5.21
CA PRO A 44 18.18 -18.35 -5.81
C PRO A 44 16.71 -18.44 -6.28
N ARG A 45 15.79 -17.66 -5.70
CA ARG A 45 14.35 -17.80 -5.97
C ARG A 45 13.98 -17.16 -7.30
N GLU A 46 13.07 -17.83 -8.01
CA GLU A 46 12.51 -17.32 -9.27
C GLU A 46 11.45 -16.23 -9.04
N ASN A 47 10.76 -16.25 -7.90
CA ASN A 47 9.65 -15.36 -7.61
C ASN A 47 9.96 -14.44 -6.43
N HIS A 48 9.66 -13.16 -6.63
CA HIS A 48 9.60 -12.15 -5.59
C HIS A 48 8.17 -12.00 -5.07
N TYR A 49 8.03 -11.81 -3.76
CA TYR A 49 6.72 -11.62 -3.11
C TYR A 49 6.67 -10.34 -2.30
N TYR A 50 5.62 -9.56 -2.52
CA TYR A 50 5.21 -8.50 -1.61
C TYR A 50 4.47 -9.10 -0.40
N GLN A 51 5.23 -9.54 0.58
CA GLN A 51 4.72 -10.27 1.76
C GLN A 51 3.75 -9.45 2.65
N PRO A 52 3.82 -8.11 2.78
CA PRO A 52 2.82 -7.37 3.56
C PRO A 52 1.38 -7.50 3.02
N GLY A 53 1.22 -7.88 1.75
CA GLY A 53 -0.08 -8.18 1.16
C GLY A 53 -0.65 -9.54 1.57
N PHE A 54 0.15 -10.46 2.12
CA PHE A 54 -0.33 -11.80 2.50
C PHE A 54 -1.42 -11.79 3.57
N THR A 55 -1.42 -10.81 4.47
CA THR A 55 -2.54 -10.58 5.39
C THR A 55 -3.85 -10.33 4.65
N LEU A 56 -3.84 -9.57 3.55
CA LEU A 56 -5.03 -9.30 2.74
C LEU A 56 -5.41 -10.49 1.86
N VAL A 57 -4.43 -11.26 1.37
CA VAL A 57 -4.67 -12.54 0.67
C VAL A 57 -5.37 -13.54 1.58
N GLY A 58 -4.87 -13.71 2.80
CA GLY A 58 -5.53 -14.56 3.80
C GLY A 58 -6.91 -14.06 4.22
N GLY A 59 -7.22 -12.79 3.98
CA GLY A 59 -8.55 -12.20 4.17
C GLY A 59 -9.46 -12.23 2.95
N GLY A 60 -9.03 -12.78 1.81
CA GLY A 60 -9.80 -12.78 0.56
C GLY A 60 -9.91 -11.41 -0.12
N LEU A 61 -9.12 -10.42 0.33
CA LEU A 61 -9.16 -9.04 -0.17
C LEU A 61 -8.16 -8.78 -1.32
N MET A 62 -7.23 -9.72 -1.54
CA MET A 62 -6.24 -9.70 -2.63
C MET A 62 -5.93 -11.14 -3.07
N THR A 63 -5.32 -11.29 -4.24
CA THR A 63 -4.81 -12.59 -4.70
C THR A 63 -3.31 -12.74 -4.45
N LEU A 64 -2.83 -13.98 -4.29
CA LEU A 64 -1.38 -14.23 -4.23
C LEU A 64 -0.68 -13.81 -5.52
N ALA A 65 -1.33 -13.99 -6.66
CA ALA A 65 -0.82 -13.59 -7.97
C ALA A 65 -0.55 -12.07 -8.05
N ALA A 66 -1.45 -11.24 -7.50
CA ALA A 66 -1.24 -9.79 -7.43
C ALA A 66 0.03 -9.44 -6.63
N ASN A 67 0.38 -10.27 -5.65
CA ASN A 67 1.52 -10.09 -4.75
C ASN A 67 2.81 -10.79 -5.22
N ARG A 68 2.83 -11.35 -6.44
CA ARG A 68 3.96 -12.10 -7.01
C ARG A 68 4.50 -11.43 -8.28
N ARG A 69 5.82 -11.41 -8.42
CA ARG A 69 6.53 -11.01 -9.66
C ARG A 69 7.70 -11.97 -9.91
N LYS A 70 8.12 -12.10 -11.16
CA LYS A 70 9.37 -12.81 -11.46
C LYS A 70 10.54 -11.97 -10.93
N GLN A 71 11.49 -12.64 -10.30
CA GLN A 71 12.68 -12.01 -9.72
C GLN A 71 13.47 -11.25 -10.78
N SER A 72 13.66 -11.84 -11.96
CA SER A 72 14.35 -11.25 -13.12
C SER A 72 13.83 -9.88 -13.52
N ASP A 73 12.51 -9.68 -13.42
CA ASP A 73 11.84 -8.47 -13.89
C ASP A 73 12.05 -7.28 -12.94
N LEU A 74 12.47 -7.57 -11.70
CA LEU A 74 12.71 -6.57 -10.66
C LEU A 74 14.18 -6.18 -10.53
N ILE A 75 15.09 -6.91 -11.18
CA ILE A 75 16.52 -6.61 -11.14
C ILE A 75 16.78 -5.31 -11.90
N PRO A 76 17.51 -4.35 -11.31
CA PRO A 76 17.87 -3.12 -12.02
C PRO A 76 18.66 -3.44 -13.29
N LYS A 77 18.37 -2.73 -14.40
CA LYS A 77 19.01 -2.97 -15.72
C LYS A 77 20.55 -2.96 -15.71
N ASN A 78 21.15 -2.24 -14.78
CA ASN A 78 22.62 -2.09 -14.65
C ASN A 78 23.23 -3.03 -13.60
N ALA A 79 22.43 -3.92 -13.00
CA ALA A 79 22.87 -4.90 -12.02
C ALA A 79 22.80 -6.32 -12.61
N THR A 80 23.69 -7.19 -12.15
CA THR A 80 23.74 -8.59 -12.54
C THR A 80 22.96 -9.43 -11.54
N LEU A 81 22.08 -10.31 -12.03
CA LEU A 81 21.46 -11.35 -11.19
C LEU A 81 22.33 -12.61 -11.23
N ILE A 82 22.78 -13.05 -10.05
CA ILE A 82 23.39 -14.35 -9.85
C ILE A 82 22.29 -15.25 -9.26
N LYS A 83 21.71 -16.09 -10.12
CA LYS A 83 20.59 -16.97 -9.75
C LYS A 83 21.09 -18.23 -9.05
N ASP A 84 21.71 -18.05 -7.89
CA ASP A 84 22.22 -19.14 -7.08
C ASP A 84 22.12 -18.79 -5.57
N LYS A 85 22.41 -19.78 -4.73
CA LYS A 85 22.76 -19.56 -3.32
C LYS A 85 24.17 -18.99 -3.24
N ALA A 86 24.51 -18.35 -2.12
CA ALA A 86 25.86 -17.85 -1.87
C ALA A 86 26.83 -19.02 -1.61
N CYS A 87 27.25 -19.72 -2.67
CA CYS A 87 28.10 -20.91 -2.60
C CYS A 87 29.35 -20.84 -3.51
N ASP A 88 29.38 -19.94 -4.50
CA ASP A 88 30.52 -19.74 -5.40
C ASP A 88 31.50 -18.69 -4.87
N GLU A 89 32.78 -18.79 -5.29
CA GLU A 89 33.81 -17.77 -5.00
C GLU A 89 33.55 -16.48 -5.80
N ILE A 90 32.88 -15.52 -5.15
CA ILE A 90 32.60 -14.19 -5.69
C ILE A 90 33.39 -13.15 -4.91
N PHE A 91 34.23 -12.39 -5.61
CA PHE A 91 35.00 -11.32 -5.01
C PHE A 91 34.18 -10.03 -4.97
N TYR A 92 34.35 -9.23 -3.92
CA TYR A 92 33.66 -7.96 -3.79
C TYR A 92 34.49 -6.90 -3.06
N ASP A 93 34.27 -5.62 -3.39
CA ASP A 93 34.82 -4.52 -2.59
C ASP A 93 33.94 -4.27 -1.36
N TYR A 94 32.62 -4.23 -1.57
CA TYR A 94 31.60 -4.02 -0.53
C TYR A 94 30.49 -5.06 -0.63
N MET A 95 29.94 -5.45 0.51
CA MET A 95 28.83 -6.39 0.58
C MET A 95 27.66 -5.85 1.40
N VAL A 96 26.44 -6.09 0.92
CA VAL A 96 25.21 -5.85 1.67
C VAL A 96 24.44 -7.15 1.83
N VAL A 97 24.21 -7.58 3.07
CA VAL A 97 23.47 -8.80 3.40
C VAL A 97 22.01 -8.45 3.66
N ALA A 98 21.10 -9.05 2.89
CA ALA A 98 19.67 -8.80 2.89
C ALA A 98 18.85 -10.09 2.74
N VAL A 99 19.29 -11.16 3.40
CA VAL A 99 18.75 -12.53 3.26
C VAL A 99 17.42 -12.77 3.99
N GLY A 100 16.89 -11.76 4.70
CA GLY A 100 15.61 -11.85 5.40
C GLY A 100 15.61 -12.87 6.55
N LEU A 101 14.47 -13.54 6.75
CA LEU A 101 14.30 -14.62 7.73
C LEU A 101 13.92 -15.94 7.08
N GLN A 102 14.30 -17.02 7.75
CA GLN A 102 13.81 -18.36 7.54
C GLN A 102 12.60 -18.62 8.46
N LEU A 103 11.52 -19.13 7.88
CA LEU A 103 10.35 -19.60 8.63
C LEU A 103 10.67 -21.00 9.18
N ARG A 104 10.53 -21.18 10.48
CA ARG A 104 10.91 -22.40 11.19
C ARG A 104 9.67 -23.14 11.71
N PHE A 105 8.79 -23.53 10.79
CA PHE A 105 7.65 -24.39 11.12
C PHE A 105 8.11 -25.74 11.72
N ASP A 106 9.30 -26.20 11.35
CA ASP A 106 9.96 -27.40 11.88
C ASP A 106 10.28 -27.31 13.38
N MET A 107 10.31 -26.11 13.98
CA MET A 107 10.47 -25.96 15.43
C MET A 107 9.19 -26.27 16.22
N ILE A 108 8.04 -26.41 15.53
CA ILE A 108 6.78 -26.83 16.13
C ILE A 108 6.54 -28.27 15.68
N LYS A 109 6.54 -29.20 16.63
CA LYS A 109 6.34 -30.62 16.34
C LYS A 109 4.99 -30.84 15.64
N GLY A 110 4.99 -31.54 14.52
CA GLY A 110 3.77 -31.84 13.73
C GLY A 110 3.23 -30.68 12.89
N ALA A 111 3.81 -29.47 12.96
CA ALA A 111 3.23 -28.31 12.26
C ALA A 111 3.39 -28.36 10.74
N VAL A 112 4.48 -28.94 10.22
CA VAL A 112 4.72 -29.05 8.77
C VAL A 112 3.67 -29.97 8.15
N GLU A 113 3.41 -31.11 8.78
CA GLU A 113 2.39 -32.08 8.39
C GLU A 113 1.00 -31.48 8.57
N ALA A 114 0.75 -30.81 9.70
CA ALA A 114 -0.55 -30.21 9.98
C ALA A 114 -0.93 -29.13 8.96
N LEU A 115 0.02 -28.36 8.43
CA LEU A 115 -0.22 -27.35 7.39
C LEU A 115 -0.74 -27.94 6.07
N GLU A 116 -0.61 -29.24 5.85
CA GLU A 116 -1.22 -29.95 4.71
C GLU A 116 -2.67 -30.39 5.01
N THR A 117 -3.09 -30.41 6.27
CA THR A 117 -4.42 -30.88 6.71
C THR A 117 -5.47 -29.75 6.82
N PRO A 118 -6.77 -30.01 6.58
CA PRO A 118 -7.81 -28.98 6.75
C PRO A 118 -7.83 -28.37 8.15
N GLY A 119 -8.18 -27.09 8.24
CA GLY A 119 -8.24 -26.34 9.49
C GLY A 119 -6.92 -25.74 9.99
N VAL A 120 -5.78 -25.96 9.31
CA VAL A 120 -4.49 -25.34 9.69
C VAL A 120 -3.93 -24.49 8.55
N CYS A 121 -3.53 -23.25 8.85
CA CYS A 121 -3.06 -22.29 7.85
C CYS A 121 -1.97 -21.35 8.40
N SER A 122 -1.34 -20.57 7.51
CA SER A 122 -0.42 -19.50 7.90
C SER A 122 -0.26 -18.45 6.82
N ASN A 123 -0.41 -17.18 7.17
CA ASN A 123 -0.18 -16.06 6.25
C ASN A 123 1.31 -15.75 5.99
N TYR A 124 2.23 -16.51 6.56
CA TYR A 124 3.67 -16.25 6.44
C TYR A 124 4.31 -16.88 5.21
N SER A 125 3.64 -17.85 4.60
CA SER A 125 4.13 -18.65 3.49
C SER A 125 3.25 -18.45 2.25
N PRO A 126 3.83 -18.23 1.06
CA PRO A 126 3.05 -18.20 -0.17
C PRO A 126 2.33 -19.53 -0.46
N PHE A 127 2.78 -20.64 0.13
CA PHE A 127 2.15 -21.95 -0.04
C PHE A 127 0.89 -22.13 0.82
N TYR A 128 0.79 -21.43 1.95
CA TYR A 128 -0.28 -21.63 2.94
C TYR A 128 -1.20 -20.40 3.13
N VAL A 129 -0.86 -19.25 2.54
CA VAL A 129 -1.61 -18.00 2.72
C VAL A 129 -3.04 -18.06 2.18
N GLU A 130 -3.25 -18.65 1.00
CA GLU A 130 -4.58 -18.76 0.40
C GLU A 130 -5.47 -19.74 1.18
N LYS A 131 -4.86 -20.67 1.92
CA LYS A 131 -5.58 -21.60 2.79
C LYS A 131 -6.28 -20.86 3.92
N HIS A 132 -5.71 -19.78 4.45
CA HIS A 132 -6.35 -19.01 5.54
C HIS A 132 -7.76 -18.53 5.17
N PHE A 133 -7.93 -17.92 3.99
CA PHE A 133 -9.24 -17.45 3.55
C PHE A 133 -10.22 -18.62 3.34
N ARG A 134 -9.72 -19.74 2.79
CA ARG A 134 -10.50 -20.96 2.58
C ARG A 134 -11.01 -21.55 3.91
N GLU A 135 -10.13 -21.70 4.90
CA GLU A 135 -10.50 -22.24 6.21
C GLU A 135 -11.47 -21.30 6.93
N ALA A 136 -11.23 -19.99 6.91
CA ALA A 136 -12.13 -18.99 7.49
C ALA A 136 -13.51 -18.99 6.80
N SER A 137 -13.56 -19.20 5.50
CA SER A 137 -14.82 -19.28 4.71
C SER A 137 -15.57 -20.59 4.88
N ASN A 138 -14.88 -21.68 5.24
CA ASN A 138 -15.49 -22.98 5.48
C ASN A 138 -15.79 -23.26 6.95
N PHE A 139 -15.28 -22.43 7.86
CA PHE A 139 -15.48 -22.56 9.30
C PHE A 139 -16.96 -22.72 9.67
N LYS A 140 -17.27 -23.72 10.49
CA LYS A 140 -18.63 -24.06 10.93
C LYS A 140 -18.90 -23.76 12.40
N GLY A 141 -17.87 -23.77 13.24
CA GLY A 141 -17.96 -23.54 14.67
C GLY A 141 -16.76 -24.14 15.43
N GLY A 142 -16.64 -23.81 16.71
CA GLY A 142 -15.57 -24.26 17.61
C GLY A 142 -14.49 -23.20 17.83
N ASN A 143 -13.26 -23.62 18.11
CA ASN A 143 -12.17 -22.70 18.42
C ASN A 143 -11.43 -22.26 17.15
N ALA A 144 -11.28 -20.94 16.96
CA ALA A 144 -10.40 -20.34 15.96
C ALA A 144 -9.17 -19.77 16.69
N VAL A 145 -8.05 -20.48 16.60
CA VAL A 145 -6.83 -20.25 17.37
C VAL A 145 -5.77 -19.58 16.50
N PHE A 146 -5.20 -18.48 16.99
CA PHE A 146 -4.16 -17.70 16.32
C PHE A 146 -2.94 -17.62 17.23
N THR A 147 -1.75 -17.82 16.68
CA THR A 147 -0.55 -18.03 17.50
C THR A 147 0.56 -17.02 17.23
N PHE A 148 1.32 -16.67 18.27
CA PHE A 148 2.54 -15.86 18.18
C PHE A 148 3.68 -16.59 18.91
N PRO A 149 4.85 -16.81 18.26
CA PRO A 149 5.90 -17.69 18.76
C PRO A 149 6.82 -16.99 19.78
N ASN A 150 7.58 -17.76 20.57
CA ASN A 150 8.62 -17.24 21.46
C ASN A 150 9.98 -17.02 20.77
N THR A 151 9.97 -16.50 19.54
CA THR A 151 11.18 -16.13 18.79
C THR A 151 10.94 -14.81 18.05
N PRO A 152 11.98 -14.14 17.54
CA PRO A 152 11.77 -13.05 16.58
C PRO A 152 10.86 -13.51 15.44
N ILE A 153 9.99 -12.62 14.97
CA ILE A 153 9.08 -12.86 13.86
C ILE A 153 9.02 -11.61 12.98
N LYS A 154 8.95 -11.78 11.67
CA LYS A 154 8.69 -10.65 10.76
C LYS A 154 7.25 -10.18 10.92
N CYS A 155 7.05 -8.86 10.92
CA CYS A 155 5.75 -8.23 11.14
C CYS A 155 5.01 -8.81 12.35
N ALA A 156 5.46 -8.48 13.57
CA ALA A 156 4.86 -8.97 14.83
C ALA A 156 3.33 -8.75 14.94
N GLY A 157 2.77 -7.76 14.23
CA GLY A 157 1.33 -7.57 14.17
C GLY A 157 0.57 -8.53 13.24
N ALA A 158 1.22 -9.27 12.35
CA ALA A 158 0.49 -10.09 11.37
C ALA A 158 -0.35 -11.24 11.98
N PRO A 159 0.02 -11.90 13.09
CA PRO A 159 -0.81 -12.94 13.69
C PRO A 159 -2.13 -12.40 14.25
N GLN A 160 -2.10 -11.24 14.92
CA GLN A 160 -3.32 -10.56 15.39
C GLN A 160 -4.16 -10.02 14.21
N LYS A 161 -3.54 -9.52 13.14
CA LYS A 161 -4.27 -9.12 11.92
C LYS A 161 -5.06 -10.29 11.32
N ALA A 162 -4.46 -11.49 11.30
CA ALA A 162 -5.15 -12.69 10.86
C ALA A 162 -6.39 -12.95 11.72
N CYS A 163 -6.25 -12.87 13.05
CA CYS A 163 -7.36 -13.01 13.99
C CYS A 163 -8.51 -12.02 13.73
N TYR A 164 -8.19 -10.73 13.59
CA TYR A 164 -9.19 -9.67 13.37
C TYR A 164 -9.90 -9.78 12.01
N ILE A 165 -9.18 -10.18 10.97
CA ILE A 165 -9.76 -10.44 9.65
C ILE A 165 -10.67 -11.66 9.70
N THR A 166 -10.27 -12.75 10.35
CA THR A 166 -11.13 -13.92 10.50
C THR A 166 -12.41 -13.56 11.24
N ASP A 167 -12.35 -12.81 12.35
CA ASP A 167 -13.56 -12.31 13.04
C ASP A 167 -14.49 -11.57 12.07
N SER A 168 -13.93 -10.69 11.23
CA SER A 168 -14.70 -9.93 10.24
C SER A 168 -15.37 -10.85 9.20
N ILE A 169 -14.67 -11.86 8.70
CA ILE A 169 -15.21 -12.86 7.76
C ILE A 169 -16.35 -13.65 8.42
N LEU A 170 -16.16 -14.10 9.67
CA LEU A 170 -17.18 -14.88 10.38
C LEU A 170 -18.43 -14.06 10.68
N ARG A 171 -18.28 -12.77 11.00
CA ARG A 171 -19.40 -11.84 11.17
C ARG A 171 -20.17 -11.62 9.88
N GLN A 172 -19.48 -11.37 8.76
CA GLN A 172 -20.10 -11.25 7.44
C GLN A 172 -20.86 -12.51 7.01
N ARG A 173 -20.35 -13.68 7.40
CA ARG A 173 -21.00 -14.98 7.15
C ARG A 173 -22.14 -15.32 8.12
N GLY A 174 -22.36 -14.53 9.17
CA GLY A 174 -23.36 -14.82 10.21
C GLY A 174 -23.06 -16.09 11.03
N VAL A 175 -21.79 -16.44 11.24
CA VAL A 175 -21.37 -17.63 12.01
C VAL A 175 -20.41 -17.31 13.17
N ARG A 176 -20.26 -16.03 13.51
CA ARG A 176 -19.33 -15.56 14.56
C ARG A 176 -19.74 -16.06 15.96
N ASP A 177 -21.04 -16.18 16.22
CA ASP A 177 -21.64 -16.73 17.42
C ASP A 177 -21.19 -18.19 17.71
N LYS A 178 -20.86 -18.93 16.66
CA LYS A 178 -20.38 -20.32 16.74
C LYS A 178 -18.87 -20.43 16.96
N ALA A 179 -18.16 -19.30 16.97
CA ALA A 179 -16.71 -19.26 17.03
C ALA A 179 -16.22 -18.75 18.37
N ARG A 180 -15.29 -19.47 18.99
CA ARG A 180 -14.45 -18.94 20.06
C ARG A 180 -13.14 -18.48 19.46
N MET A 181 -12.94 -17.16 19.40
CA MET A 181 -11.72 -16.55 18.89
C MET A 181 -10.65 -16.55 19.99
N ILE A 182 -9.53 -17.22 19.77
CA ILE A 182 -8.42 -17.32 20.74
C ILE A 182 -7.15 -16.77 20.10
N TYR A 183 -6.54 -15.76 20.72
CA TYR A 183 -5.20 -15.28 20.35
C TYR A 183 -4.19 -15.69 21.42
N ALA A 184 -3.43 -16.75 21.16
CA ALA A 184 -2.41 -17.28 22.04
C ALA A 184 -1.04 -16.71 21.65
N THR A 185 -0.46 -15.89 22.53
CA THR A 185 0.83 -15.23 22.28
C THR A 185 1.84 -15.57 23.35
N SER A 186 3.10 -15.80 22.97
CA SER A 186 4.22 -15.93 23.90
C SER A 186 4.49 -14.66 24.69
N LEU A 187 4.08 -13.50 24.16
CA LEU A 187 4.32 -12.19 24.76
C LEU A 187 3.48 -11.98 26.02
N LYS A 188 3.96 -11.08 26.88
CA LYS A 188 3.25 -10.61 28.09
C LYS A 188 2.02 -9.73 27.80
N ARG A 189 1.94 -9.14 26.61
CA ARG A 189 0.89 -8.19 26.20
C ARG A 189 0.66 -8.23 24.68
N LEU A 190 -0.45 -7.66 24.20
CA LEU A 190 -0.84 -7.67 22.78
C LEU A 190 0.12 -6.92 21.87
N PHE A 191 0.68 -5.80 22.33
CA PHE A 191 1.54 -4.96 21.53
C PHE A 191 2.63 -4.27 22.35
N GLY A 192 3.76 -3.99 21.71
CA GLY A 192 4.96 -3.49 22.38
C GLY A 192 4.93 -2.00 22.74
N ILE A 193 4.03 -1.22 22.13
CA ILE A 193 4.00 0.25 22.23
C ILE A 193 2.68 0.67 22.89
N GLU A 194 2.78 1.42 23.98
CA GLU A 194 1.67 1.75 24.87
C GLU A 194 0.53 2.52 24.17
N SER A 195 0.88 3.46 23.27
CA SER A 195 -0.09 4.27 22.53
C SER A 195 -1.04 3.43 21.68
N TYR A 196 -0.55 2.32 21.12
CA TYR A 196 -1.34 1.42 20.29
C TYR A 196 -1.94 0.26 21.09
N LEU A 197 -1.37 -0.07 22.26
CA LEU A 197 -1.81 -1.19 23.09
C LEU A 197 -3.27 -1.03 23.51
N ARG A 198 -3.65 0.15 24.02
CA ARG A 198 -5.02 0.41 24.51
C ARG A 198 -6.06 0.21 23.42
N SER A 199 -5.82 0.78 22.24
CA SER A 199 -6.72 0.64 21.09
C SER A 199 -6.84 -0.81 20.61
N LEU A 200 -5.77 -1.61 20.71
CA LEU A 200 -5.80 -3.03 20.36
C LEU A 200 -6.50 -3.89 21.42
N GLU A 201 -6.40 -3.52 22.69
CA GLU A 201 -7.17 -4.14 23.77
C GLU A 201 -8.67 -3.83 23.64
N GLU A 202 -9.03 -2.61 23.25
CA GLU A 202 -10.41 -2.24 22.89
C GLU A 202 -10.91 -3.07 21.71
N VAL A 203 -10.14 -3.15 20.61
CA VAL A 203 -10.49 -4.00 19.46
C VAL A 203 -10.66 -5.47 19.85
N ALA A 204 -9.78 -6.01 20.70
CA ALA A 204 -9.89 -7.39 21.17
C ALA A 204 -11.13 -7.61 22.04
N ARG A 205 -11.48 -6.65 22.90
CA ARG A 205 -12.67 -6.67 23.75
C ARG A 205 -13.95 -6.59 22.93
N ASP A 206 -14.04 -5.63 22.02
CA ASP A 206 -15.20 -5.42 21.13
C ASP A 206 -15.46 -6.64 20.23
N LYS A 207 -14.39 -7.35 19.87
CA LYS A 207 -14.48 -8.57 19.07
C LYS A 207 -14.62 -9.84 19.91
N GLU A 208 -14.68 -9.75 21.24
CA GLU A 208 -14.77 -10.88 22.17
C GLU A 208 -13.67 -11.92 21.90
N ILE A 209 -12.42 -11.47 21.76
CA ILE A 209 -11.25 -12.32 21.54
C ILE A 209 -10.64 -12.72 22.88
N ASP A 210 -10.52 -14.02 23.11
CA ASP A 210 -9.81 -14.61 24.25
C ASP A 210 -8.29 -14.47 24.02
N VAL A 211 -7.69 -13.42 24.57
CA VAL A 211 -6.26 -13.14 24.49
C VAL A 211 -5.52 -13.89 25.59
N ARG A 212 -4.76 -14.91 25.22
CA ARG A 212 -3.93 -15.71 26.13
C ARG A 212 -2.45 -15.36 25.97
N THR A 213 -1.95 -14.52 26.87
CA THR A 213 -0.54 -14.15 26.94
C THR A 213 0.31 -15.30 27.49
N ARG A 214 1.62 -15.31 27.22
CA ARG A 214 2.54 -16.35 27.72
C ARG A 214 2.22 -17.79 27.32
N ARG A 215 1.66 -17.99 26.13
CA ARG A 215 1.43 -19.30 25.52
C ARG A 215 2.23 -19.41 24.23
N ASN A 216 3.22 -20.29 24.19
CA ASN A 216 4.01 -20.57 23.00
C ASN A 216 3.59 -21.89 22.36
N LEU A 217 3.19 -21.90 21.08
CA LEU A 217 2.82 -23.14 20.40
C LEU A 217 4.08 -24.01 20.17
N ILE A 218 4.06 -25.25 20.66
CA ILE A 218 5.21 -26.19 20.54
C ILE A 218 4.86 -27.47 19.77
N GLU A 219 3.59 -27.86 19.71
CA GLU A 219 3.15 -29.06 18.99
C GLU A 219 1.74 -28.90 18.43
N VAL A 220 1.50 -29.50 17.26
CA VAL A 220 0.19 -29.60 16.62
C VAL A 220 -0.11 -31.07 16.33
N ASP A 221 -1.14 -31.59 16.97
CA ASP A 221 -1.70 -32.90 16.66
C ASP A 221 -2.88 -32.72 15.69
N SER A 222 -2.64 -32.96 14.41
CA SER A 222 -3.66 -32.83 13.36
C SER A 222 -4.72 -33.93 13.40
N ASN A 223 -4.43 -35.09 14.00
CA ASN A 223 -5.38 -36.21 14.08
C ASN A 223 -6.45 -35.91 15.11
N GLN A 224 -6.03 -35.39 16.27
CA GLN A 224 -6.94 -35.01 17.35
C GLN A 224 -7.42 -33.55 17.22
N LYS A 225 -6.83 -32.77 16.31
CA LYS A 225 -7.04 -31.32 16.16
C LYS A 225 -6.76 -30.56 17.46
N ILE A 226 -5.62 -30.84 18.07
CA ILE A 226 -5.17 -30.23 19.32
C ILE A 226 -3.87 -29.45 19.07
N ALA A 227 -3.86 -28.19 19.51
CA ALA A 227 -2.66 -27.37 19.60
C ALA A 227 -2.13 -27.39 21.04
N ILE A 228 -0.86 -27.70 21.22
CA ILE A 228 -0.20 -27.82 22.52
C ILE A 228 0.71 -26.61 22.73
N PHE A 229 0.44 -25.86 23.78
CA PHE A 229 1.15 -24.65 24.15
C PHE A 229 2.01 -24.89 25.37
N GLU A 230 3.23 -24.40 25.35
CA GLU A 230 4.08 -24.28 26.52
C GLU A 230 3.78 -22.95 27.25
N LEU A 231 3.65 -23.03 28.57
CA LEU A 231 3.41 -21.85 29.40
C LEU A 231 4.72 -21.14 29.72
N MET A 232 4.72 -19.83 29.53
CA MET A 232 5.90 -18.97 29.76
C MET A 232 5.82 -18.26 31.12
N ASP A 233 6.97 -18.03 31.75
CA ASP A 233 7.10 -17.23 32.97
C ASP A 233 7.14 -15.71 32.70
N GLU A 234 7.39 -14.91 33.74
CA GLU A 234 7.54 -13.45 33.66
C GLU A 234 8.66 -13.01 32.71
N ASP A 235 9.72 -13.82 32.60
CA ASP A 235 10.93 -13.54 31.83
C ASP A 235 10.86 -14.15 30.42
N SER A 236 9.68 -14.60 29.97
CA SER A 236 9.47 -15.29 28.68
C SER A 236 10.30 -16.57 28.53
N ARG A 237 10.58 -17.25 29.66
CA ARG A 237 11.22 -18.56 29.70
C ARG A 237 10.18 -19.68 29.86
N PRO A 238 10.44 -20.87 29.32
CA PRO A 238 9.47 -21.95 29.41
C PRO A 238 9.40 -22.54 30.82
N THR A 239 8.17 -22.80 31.30
CA THR A 239 7.93 -23.33 32.65
C THR A 239 7.93 -24.87 32.73
N GLY A 240 7.98 -25.55 31.58
CA GLY A 240 7.79 -27.00 31.47
C GLY A 240 6.34 -27.47 31.61
N LYS A 241 5.38 -26.56 31.85
CA LYS A 241 3.94 -26.87 31.86
C LYS A 241 3.33 -26.64 30.48
N THR A 242 2.39 -27.50 30.10
CA THR A 242 1.70 -27.42 28.81
C THR A 242 0.20 -27.23 28.97
N GLU A 243 -0.41 -26.52 28.03
CA GLU A 243 -1.84 -26.31 27.88
C GLU A 243 -2.29 -26.85 26.52
N LYS A 244 -3.38 -27.63 26.49
CA LYS A 244 -3.96 -28.17 25.25
C LYS A 244 -5.18 -27.35 24.85
N ILE A 245 -5.26 -26.96 23.59
CA ILE A 245 -6.38 -26.22 23.03
C ILE A 245 -6.84 -26.94 21.75
N GLU A 246 -8.06 -27.47 21.76
CA GLU A 246 -8.69 -27.99 20.55
C GLU A 246 -8.90 -26.85 19.54
N TYR A 247 -8.78 -27.14 18.25
CA TYR A 247 -8.99 -26.15 17.19
C TYR A 247 -9.91 -26.68 16.08
N SER A 248 -10.80 -25.82 15.62
CA SER A 248 -11.49 -25.96 14.34
C SER A 248 -10.77 -25.20 13.23
N LEU A 249 -10.07 -24.11 13.59
CA LEU A 249 -9.16 -23.35 12.75
C LEU A 249 -7.92 -22.99 13.57
N LEU A 250 -6.73 -23.22 13.02
CA LEU A 250 -5.44 -22.87 13.59
C LEU A 250 -4.64 -22.04 12.59
N HIS A 251 -4.35 -20.79 12.94
CA HIS A 251 -3.40 -19.94 12.21
C HIS A 251 -2.05 -19.93 12.93
N ILE A 252 -1.03 -20.49 12.29
CA ILE A 252 0.33 -20.60 12.84
C ILE A 252 1.12 -19.32 12.53
N GLY A 253 1.53 -18.59 13.57
CA GLY A 253 2.62 -17.61 13.51
C GLY A 253 3.94 -18.33 13.74
N PRO A 254 4.71 -18.66 12.71
CA PRO A 254 5.86 -19.56 12.85
C PRO A 254 7.01 -18.88 13.60
N PRO A 255 7.77 -19.64 14.39
CA PRO A 255 9.10 -19.24 14.79
C PRO A 255 9.93 -18.83 13.58
N CYS A 256 10.79 -17.83 13.74
CA CYS A 256 11.70 -17.42 12.67
C CYS A 256 13.14 -17.38 13.18
N SER A 257 14.07 -17.71 12.29
CA SER A 257 15.50 -17.52 12.49
C SER A 257 16.10 -16.78 11.30
N SER A 258 17.35 -16.34 11.41
CA SER A 258 18.16 -16.07 10.22
C SER A 258 18.33 -17.34 9.39
N PRO A 259 18.54 -17.22 8.07
CA PRO A 259 18.92 -18.36 7.23
C PRO A 259 20.20 -19.02 7.75
N GLU A 260 20.26 -20.35 7.66
CA GLU A 260 21.37 -21.15 8.18
C GLU A 260 22.76 -20.68 7.73
N ALA A 261 22.91 -20.32 6.45
CA ALA A 261 24.16 -19.82 5.89
C ALA A 261 24.66 -18.54 6.59
N LEU A 262 23.75 -17.65 7.02
CA LEU A 262 24.11 -16.49 7.81
C LEU A 262 24.37 -16.88 9.27
N ARG A 263 23.48 -17.68 9.86
CA ARG A 263 23.51 -18.09 11.27
C ARG A 263 24.81 -18.77 11.69
N THR A 264 25.42 -19.51 10.77
CA THR A 264 26.67 -20.26 11.00
C THR A 264 27.92 -19.51 10.54
N SER A 265 27.76 -18.30 9.99
CA SER A 265 28.88 -17.49 9.47
C SER A 265 29.50 -16.58 10.52
N GLU A 266 30.70 -16.08 10.22
CA GLU A 266 31.41 -15.07 11.03
C GLU A 266 30.69 -13.71 11.10
N LEU A 267 29.68 -13.49 10.24
CA LEU A 267 28.86 -12.29 10.23
C LEU A 267 27.78 -12.30 11.32
N ALA A 268 27.49 -13.46 11.91
CA ALA A 268 26.44 -13.59 12.91
C ALA A 268 26.93 -13.29 14.34
N ASP A 269 26.01 -12.76 15.15
CA ASP A 269 26.13 -12.71 16.60
C ASP A 269 25.77 -14.05 17.25
N LYS A 270 25.81 -14.11 18.59
CA LYS A 270 25.49 -15.33 19.36
C LYS A 270 24.05 -15.81 19.19
N SER A 271 23.13 -14.92 18.77
CA SER A 271 21.73 -15.26 18.50
C SER A 271 21.51 -15.70 17.05
N GLY A 272 22.56 -15.69 16.22
CA GLY A 272 22.53 -16.11 14.83
C GLY A 272 22.15 -15.02 13.84
N PHE A 273 21.85 -13.80 14.28
CA PHE A 273 21.51 -12.68 13.40
C PHE A 273 22.77 -11.93 13.00
N MET A 274 22.74 -11.24 11.86
CA MET A 274 23.87 -10.45 11.39
C MET A 274 24.23 -9.36 12.42
N ASP A 275 25.50 -9.36 12.84
CA ASP A 275 26.01 -8.48 13.88
C ASP A 275 26.39 -7.11 13.30
N VAL A 276 25.48 -6.16 13.47
CA VAL A 276 25.63 -4.78 12.96
C VAL A 276 25.58 -3.77 14.08
N ASP A 277 26.17 -2.60 13.85
CA ASP A 277 25.84 -1.40 14.62
C ASP A 277 24.40 -0.99 14.28
N PRO A 278 23.50 -0.85 15.27
CA PRO A 278 22.09 -0.58 14.99
C PRO A 278 21.83 0.83 14.44
N GLY A 279 22.74 1.78 14.64
CA GLY A 279 22.65 3.12 14.06
C GLY A 279 23.22 3.17 12.65
N TRP A 280 24.41 2.60 12.43
CA TRP A 280 25.09 2.71 11.13
C TRP A 280 24.67 1.65 10.11
N LEU A 281 24.13 0.53 10.58
CA LEU A 281 23.80 -0.69 9.81
C LEU A 281 25.03 -1.34 9.16
N GLN A 282 26.23 -0.99 9.64
CA GLN A 282 27.51 -1.56 9.25
C GLN A 282 27.85 -2.74 10.16
N SER A 283 28.51 -3.78 9.63
CA SER A 283 29.00 -4.88 10.46
C SER A 283 29.98 -4.37 11.50
N LYS A 284 29.86 -4.87 12.73
CA LYS A 284 30.81 -4.54 13.81
C LYS A 284 32.21 -5.12 13.57
N ARG A 285 32.32 -6.14 12.73
CA ARG A 285 33.56 -6.89 12.47
C ARG A 285 34.19 -6.53 11.13
N PHE A 286 33.37 -6.32 10.10
CA PHE A 286 33.84 -6.11 8.74
C PHE A 286 33.43 -4.72 8.20
N GLN A 287 34.40 -3.82 8.05
CA GLN A 287 34.12 -2.41 7.70
C GLN A 287 33.53 -2.23 6.29
N ASN A 288 33.73 -3.18 5.39
CA ASN A 288 33.15 -3.16 4.04
C ASN A 288 31.82 -3.93 3.93
N VAL A 289 31.24 -4.38 5.04
CA VAL A 289 30.01 -5.18 5.05
C VAL A 289 28.88 -4.45 5.79
N PHE A 290 27.69 -4.46 5.21
CA PHE A 290 26.49 -3.81 5.75
C PHE A 290 25.30 -4.76 5.74
N GLY A 291 24.32 -4.50 6.62
CA GLY A 291 23.08 -5.29 6.69
C GLY A 291 21.85 -4.48 6.31
N VAL A 292 20.83 -5.16 5.77
CA VAL A 292 19.49 -4.58 5.59
C VAL A 292 18.39 -5.59 5.90
N GLY A 293 17.40 -5.13 6.65
CA GLY A 293 16.14 -5.84 6.86
C GLY A 293 16.24 -6.92 7.94
N ASP A 294 15.42 -7.94 7.80
CA ASP A 294 15.09 -8.81 8.92
C ASP A 294 16.27 -9.65 9.45
N CYS A 295 17.33 -9.84 8.65
CA CYS A 295 18.48 -10.67 9.01
C CYS A 295 19.40 -10.05 10.06
N MET A 296 19.25 -8.77 10.38
CA MET A 296 20.10 -8.04 11.34
C MET A 296 19.66 -8.22 12.79
N ASN A 297 20.58 -8.01 13.73
CA ASN A 297 20.30 -7.96 15.16
C ASN A 297 19.83 -6.58 15.67
N THR A 298 19.26 -5.75 14.79
CA THR A 298 18.69 -4.46 15.20
C THR A 298 17.48 -4.68 16.12
N PRO A 299 17.31 -3.84 17.16
CA PRO A 299 16.31 -4.07 18.22
C PRO A 299 14.86 -3.77 17.80
N ASN A 300 14.67 -3.15 16.64
CA ASN A 300 13.36 -2.72 16.14
C ASN A 300 12.54 -3.89 15.53
N ALA A 301 11.24 -3.64 15.35
CA ALA A 301 10.37 -4.58 14.67
C ALA A 301 10.82 -4.82 13.21
N LYS A 302 10.88 -6.10 12.82
CA LYS A 302 11.30 -6.54 11.49
C LYS A 302 10.17 -6.36 10.47
N THR A 303 10.14 -5.21 9.80
CA THR A 303 9.08 -4.85 8.83
C THR A 303 9.63 -4.26 7.53
N ALA A 304 8.85 -4.33 6.44
CA ALA A 304 9.20 -3.68 5.18
C ALA A 304 9.27 -2.13 5.31
N ALA A 305 8.53 -1.54 6.24
CA ALA A 305 8.64 -0.11 6.54
C ALA A 305 10.00 0.23 7.18
N ALA A 306 10.49 -0.60 8.11
CA ALA A 306 11.84 -0.46 8.64
C ALA A 306 12.90 -0.60 7.54
N VAL A 307 12.71 -1.53 6.60
CA VAL A 307 13.57 -1.63 5.40
C VAL A 307 13.62 -0.32 4.62
N SER A 308 12.51 0.40 4.47
CA SER A 308 12.51 1.73 3.81
C SER A 308 13.47 2.71 4.49
N SER A 309 13.47 2.76 5.83
CA SER A 309 14.39 3.59 6.60
C SER A 309 15.84 3.07 6.53
N HIS A 310 16.05 1.75 6.59
CA HIS A 310 17.37 1.16 6.37
C HIS A 310 17.96 1.58 5.02
N LEU A 311 17.15 1.59 3.95
CA LEU A 311 17.59 1.98 2.61
C LEU A 311 18.05 3.44 2.55
N LYS A 312 17.46 4.34 3.36
CA LYS A 312 17.92 5.74 3.50
C LYS A 312 19.29 5.81 4.17
N THR A 313 19.46 5.06 5.27
CA THR A 313 20.71 5.02 6.05
C THR A 313 21.84 4.40 5.25
N ILE A 314 21.62 3.22 4.66
CA ILE A 314 22.62 2.50 3.86
C ILE A 314 23.03 3.31 2.63
N GLU A 315 22.08 3.96 1.96
CA GLU A 315 22.41 4.78 0.80
C GLU A 315 23.48 5.84 1.12
N ARG A 316 23.34 6.51 2.27
CA ARG A 316 24.27 7.56 2.69
C ARG A 316 25.56 6.96 3.25
N ASN A 317 25.47 6.02 4.19
CA ASN A 317 26.62 5.45 4.88
C ASN A 317 27.54 4.67 3.93
N LEU A 318 26.98 3.76 3.12
CA LEU A 318 27.78 3.00 2.18
C LEU A 318 28.41 3.90 1.11
N SER A 319 27.73 4.97 0.67
CA SER A 319 28.34 5.94 -0.25
C SER A 319 29.50 6.69 0.40
N GLN A 320 29.42 7.04 1.68
CA GLN A 320 30.53 7.68 2.40
C GLN A 320 31.72 6.73 2.53
N VAL A 321 31.47 5.49 2.93
CA VAL A 321 32.52 4.48 3.09
C VAL A 321 33.17 4.13 1.74
N MET A 322 32.39 4.09 0.64
CA MET A 322 32.92 3.96 -0.72
C MET A 322 33.84 5.12 -1.15
N ASN A 323 33.70 6.29 -0.52
CA ASN A 323 34.53 7.47 -0.76
C ASN A 323 35.66 7.63 0.27
N GLY A 324 35.88 6.65 1.14
CA GLY A 324 36.91 6.69 2.18
C GLY A 324 36.52 7.50 3.44
N ASN A 325 35.26 7.90 3.57
CA ASN A 325 34.76 8.66 4.72
C ASN A 325 34.02 7.74 5.72
N PRO A 326 33.97 8.10 7.02
CA PRO A 326 33.15 7.38 7.99
C PRO A 326 31.64 7.52 7.71
N PRO A 327 30.81 6.57 8.18
CA PRO A 327 29.35 6.69 8.10
C PRO A 327 28.85 7.92 8.88
N CYS A 328 27.81 8.58 8.37
CA CYS A 328 27.36 9.88 8.89
C CYS A 328 25.84 9.98 9.15
N THR A 329 25.06 8.96 8.80
CA THR A 329 23.62 8.92 9.06
C THR A 329 23.31 7.79 10.04
N ARG A 330 22.60 8.10 11.13
CA ARG A 330 22.09 7.10 12.06
C ARG A 330 20.67 6.69 11.68
N TYR A 331 20.40 5.39 11.75
CA TYR A 331 19.05 4.85 11.79
C TYR A 331 18.45 5.09 13.18
N ASP A 332 17.21 5.55 13.19
CA ASP A 332 16.44 5.96 14.38
C ASP A 332 15.58 4.83 14.96
N GLY A 333 15.65 3.62 14.39
CA GLY A 333 14.84 2.49 14.82
C GLY A 333 13.41 2.48 14.28
N TYR A 334 13.06 3.39 13.36
CA TYR A 334 11.70 3.51 12.83
C TYR A 334 11.16 2.19 12.25
N ALA A 335 10.00 1.78 12.72
CA ALA A 335 9.20 0.72 12.14
C ALA A 335 7.73 1.15 12.04
N SER A 336 7.04 0.60 11.04
CA SER A 336 5.59 0.71 10.91
C SER A 336 4.93 -0.66 10.84
N CYS A 337 3.76 -0.77 11.46
CA CYS A 337 2.89 -1.92 11.42
C CYS A 337 1.43 -1.46 11.16
N PRO A 338 0.95 -1.51 9.91
CA PRO A 338 -0.45 -1.26 9.61
C PRO A 338 -1.28 -2.47 10.08
N LEU A 339 -1.87 -2.35 11.27
CA LEU A 339 -2.68 -3.35 11.95
C LEU A 339 -4.09 -3.34 11.36
N VAL A 340 -4.33 -4.26 10.43
CA VAL A 340 -5.66 -4.52 9.86
C VAL A 340 -6.55 -5.11 10.96
N VAL A 341 -7.50 -4.31 11.44
CA VAL A 341 -8.42 -4.65 12.54
C VAL A 341 -9.82 -5.01 12.04
N SER A 342 -10.12 -4.74 10.77
CA SER A 342 -11.28 -5.27 10.06
C SER A 342 -11.00 -5.35 8.56
N THR A 343 -11.96 -5.84 7.77
CA THR A 343 -11.88 -5.84 6.30
C THR A 343 -11.78 -4.45 5.67
N ASN A 344 -12.00 -3.38 6.43
CA ASN A 344 -11.97 -1.99 5.96
C ASN A 344 -11.40 -0.99 6.98
N ARG A 345 -10.69 -1.41 8.02
CA ARG A 345 -10.08 -0.52 9.01
C ARG A 345 -8.67 -0.98 9.38
N VAL A 346 -7.78 0.00 9.54
CA VAL A 346 -6.40 -0.19 9.97
C VAL A 346 -6.08 0.77 11.11
N ILE A 347 -5.39 0.28 12.13
CA ILE A 347 -4.61 1.08 13.08
C ILE A 347 -3.19 1.18 12.53
N LEU A 348 -2.71 2.39 12.23
CA LEU A 348 -1.40 2.59 11.63
C LEU A 348 -0.36 2.85 12.73
N ALA A 349 0.19 1.77 13.28
CA ALA A 349 1.22 1.89 14.30
C ALA A 349 2.56 2.27 13.67
N GLU A 350 3.13 3.40 14.06
CA GLU A 350 4.48 3.84 13.67
C GLU A 350 5.27 4.16 14.93
N PHE A 351 6.50 3.67 15.05
CA PHE A 351 7.22 3.73 16.31
C PHE A 351 8.72 3.47 16.15
N ASN A 352 9.47 3.83 17.18
CA ASN A 352 10.82 3.35 17.44
C ASN A 352 10.92 2.85 18.90
N SER A 353 12.13 2.76 19.45
CA SER A 353 12.35 2.39 20.86
C SER A 353 11.79 3.40 21.86
N ASP A 354 11.65 4.66 21.45
CA ASP A 354 11.30 5.78 22.34
C ASP A 354 9.79 6.02 22.41
N GLY A 355 9.03 5.47 21.44
CA GLY A 355 7.57 5.55 21.43
C GLY A 355 6.99 5.65 20.03
N ALA A 356 5.81 6.26 19.95
CA ALA A 356 5.10 6.48 18.69
C ALA A 356 5.80 7.53 17.81
N MET A 357 5.78 7.30 16.50
CA MET A 357 6.37 8.15 15.47
C MET A 357 5.39 8.34 14.31
N GLU A 358 4.23 8.91 14.59
CA GLU A 358 3.15 9.05 13.62
C GLU A 358 3.53 10.03 12.50
N THR A 359 3.35 9.58 11.25
CA THR A 359 3.68 10.38 10.06
C THR A 359 2.57 11.39 9.75
N THR A 360 1.32 11.09 10.09
CA THR A 360 0.16 11.91 9.77
C THR A 360 -0.28 12.78 10.96
N PRO A 361 -0.98 13.90 10.72
CA PRO A 361 -1.51 14.75 11.80
C PRO A 361 -2.75 14.16 12.50
N PHE A 362 -3.22 12.99 12.06
CA PHE A 362 -4.38 12.31 12.63
C PHE A 362 -3.93 11.24 13.60
N ASP A 363 -4.71 11.02 14.66
CA ASP A 363 -4.48 9.97 15.64
C ASP A 363 -4.51 8.59 14.98
N GLN A 364 -3.32 8.00 14.80
CA GLN A 364 -3.17 6.72 14.08
C GLN A 364 -3.45 5.51 14.96
N SER A 365 -3.65 5.71 16.27
CA SER A 365 -4.09 4.66 17.19
C SER A 365 -5.53 4.21 16.92
N LYS A 366 -6.34 5.07 16.28
CA LYS A 366 -7.74 4.78 15.99
C LYS A 366 -7.92 3.98 14.70
N PRO A 367 -8.83 3.00 14.68
CA PRO A 367 -9.20 2.29 13.46
C PRO A 367 -9.69 3.24 12.35
N SER A 368 -8.96 3.32 11.25
CA SER A 368 -9.25 4.27 10.16
C SER A 368 -9.45 3.58 8.81
N TYR A 369 -10.46 4.03 8.05
CA TYR A 369 -10.68 3.62 6.66
C TYR A 369 -9.60 4.19 5.74
N TRP A 370 -9.15 5.43 6.00
CA TRP A 370 -8.06 6.04 5.25
C TRP A 370 -6.80 5.18 5.36
N ALA A 371 -6.48 4.68 6.56
CA ALA A 371 -5.26 3.90 6.78
C ALA A 371 -5.33 2.54 6.07
N TYR A 372 -6.54 1.98 6.01
CA TYR A 372 -6.83 0.78 5.23
C TYR A 372 -6.63 1.04 3.73
N LEU A 373 -7.17 2.12 3.19
CA LEU A 373 -7.02 2.49 1.79
C LEU A 373 -5.54 2.75 1.45
N MET A 374 -4.83 3.49 2.31
CA MET A 374 -3.40 3.73 2.16
C MET A 374 -2.64 2.40 2.09
N LYS A 375 -2.88 1.48 3.02
CA LYS A 375 -2.26 0.15 2.99
C LYS A 375 -2.58 -0.59 1.67
N ARG A 376 -3.86 -0.66 1.28
CA ARG A 376 -4.30 -1.37 0.07
C ARG A 376 -3.73 -0.77 -1.21
N ILE A 377 -3.66 0.56 -1.31
CA ILE A 377 -3.08 1.28 -2.45
C ILE A 377 -1.55 1.14 -2.46
N LEU A 378 -0.87 1.30 -1.32
CA LEU A 378 0.58 1.06 -1.21
C LEU A 378 0.93 -0.37 -1.63
N ASP A 379 0.16 -1.36 -1.21
CA ASP A 379 0.31 -2.75 -1.62
C ASP A 379 0.21 -2.88 -3.16
N ALA A 380 -0.72 -2.18 -3.81
CA ALA A 380 -0.81 -2.17 -5.27
C ALA A 380 0.38 -1.47 -5.95
N PHE A 381 0.79 -0.28 -5.50
CA PHE A 381 1.82 0.53 -6.17
C PHE A 381 3.26 0.05 -5.93
N THR A 382 3.57 -0.51 -4.75
CA THR A 382 4.93 -0.98 -4.40
C THR A 382 5.39 -2.16 -5.28
N LEU A 383 4.46 -2.91 -5.87
CA LEU A 383 4.72 -3.97 -6.85
C LEU A 383 5.00 -3.47 -8.27
N PHE A 384 4.52 -2.29 -8.67
CA PHE A 384 4.69 -1.77 -10.03
C PHE A 384 5.89 -0.84 -10.19
N LYS A 385 6.41 -0.26 -9.10
CA LYS A 385 7.68 0.48 -9.09
C LYS A 385 8.45 0.09 -7.83
N PRO A 386 9.67 -0.48 -7.92
CA PRO A 386 10.40 -0.97 -6.76
C PRO A 386 10.65 0.16 -5.76
N MET A 387 9.86 0.28 -4.68
CA MET A 387 10.02 1.22 -3.53
C MET A 387 10.71 2.57 -3.83
N MET A 388 10.41 3.20 -4.98
CA MET A 388 11.27 4.24 -5.56
C MET A 388 10.68 5.65 -5.55
N LEU A 389 9.45 5.84 -5.05
CA LEU A 389 8.77 7.15 -5.12
C LEU A 389 8.09 7.59 -3.82
N SER A 390 8.32 6.88 -2.71
CA SER A 390 7.57 7.08 -1.45
C SER A 390 7.78 8.43 -0.75
N GLN A 391 8.67 9.32 -1.22
CA GLN A 391 8.81 10.65 -0.62
C GLN A 391 8.12 11.78 -1.42
N TYR A 392 7.79 11.57 -2.68
CA TYR A 392 7.17 12.63 -3.51
C TYR A 392 5.67 12.42 -3.72
N ILE A 393 5.16 11.19 -3.62
CA ILE A 393 3.75 10.88 -3.87
C ILE A 393 2.89 11.07 -2.60
N VAL A 394 3.46 10.86 -1.40
CA VAL A 394 2.74 11.10 -0.13
C VAL A 394 2.37 12.58 0.01
N SER A 395 3.27 13.48 -0.39
CA SER A 395 3.04 14.93 -0.39
C SER A 395 1.99 15.38 -1.42
N LEU A 396 1.94 14.74 -2.58
CA LEU A 396 0.96 15.06 -3.63
C LEU A 396 -0.43 14.49 -3.34
N LEU A 397 -0.54 13.34 -2.66
CA LEU A 397 -1.82 12.77 -2.22
C LEU A 397 -2.40 13.52 -1.02
N LEU A 398 -1.58 14.06 -0.12
CA LEU A 398 -2.04 14.89 1.00
C LEU A 398 -2.72 16.18 0.53
N VAL A 399 -2.28 16.77 -0.59
CA VAL A 399 -2.89 18.00 -1.14
C VAL A 399 -4.19 17.71 -1.89
N ALA A 400 -4.36 16.52 -2.48
CA ALA A 400 -5.56 16.15 -3.21
C ALA A 400 -6.74 15.74 -2.30
N ILE A 401 -6.45 15.20 -1.11
CA ILE A 401 -7.49 14.66 -0.21
C ILE A 401 -8.14 15.74 0.67
N VAL A 402 -7.53 16.93 0.81
CA VAL A 402 -8.11 18.06 1.57
C VAL A 402 -9.30 18.74 0.84
N ARG A 403 -9.62 18.34 -0.41
CA ARG A 403 -10.69 18.99 -1.20
C ARG A 403 -11.95 18.17 -1.48
N LYS A 404 -12.13 17.00 -0.88
CA LYS A 404 -13.41 16.27 -1.00
C LYS A 404 -13.72 15.46 0.25
N SER A 405 -14.20 16.16 1.29
CA SER A 405 -15.20 15.58 2.20
C SER A 405 -16.54 15.93 1.60
N ASP A 406 -17.28 14.92 1.17
CA ASP A 406 -18.70 14.71 1.51
C ASP A 406 -19.30 13.62 0.61
N GLY A 407 -20.09 12.74 1.24
CA GLY A 407 -20.91 11.74 0.58
C GLY A 407 -20.37 10.32 0.63
N GLY A 408 -20.93 9.50 1.52
CA GLY A 408 -20.61 8.08 1.67
C GLY A 408 -21.27 7.18 0.61
N GLY A 409 -20.91 5.89 0.66
CA GLY A 409 -21.60 4.80 -0.03
C GLY A 409 -20.66 3.70 -0.56
N LEU A 410 -20.65 2.54 0.10
CA LEU A 410 -20.09 1.28 -0.40
C LEU A 410 -21.13 0.60 -1.30
N VAL A 411 -20.76 0.13 -2.51
CA VAL A 411 -21.42 -1.02 -3.16
C VAL A 411 -20.41 -1.76 -4.05
N ASP A 412 -20.38 -3.09 -3.93
CA ASP A 412 -19.70 -4.03 -4.83
C ASP A 412 -20.62 -4.28 -6.04
N VAL A 413 -20.22 -3.88 -7.26
CA VAL A 413 -20.97 -4.24 -8.48
C VAL A 413 -20.04 -4.48 -9.65
N GLN A 414 -20.25 -5.60 -10.34
CA GLN A 414 -19.73 -5.86 -11.68
C GLN A 414 -20.10 -4.68 -12.60
N LEU A 415 -19.11 -3.86 -12.95
CA LEU A 415 -19.27 -2.74 -13.88
C LEU A 415 -19.45 -3.29 -15.30
N GLN A 416 -20.69 -3.26 -15.78
CA GLN A 416 -20.98 -3.31 -17.21
C GLN A 416 -20.68 -1.91 -17.79
N GLU A 417 -19.73 -1.82 -18.71
CA GLU A 417 -19.31 -0.53 -19.31
C GLU A 417 -20.45 0.11 -20.13
N LEU A 418 -20.71 1.40 -19.89
CA LEU A 418 -21.66 2.24 -20.64
C LEU A 418 -21.27 2.32 -22.13
N ARG A 419 -22.26 2.26 -23.03
CA ARG A 419 -22.05 2.34 -24.48
C ARG A 419 -22.92 3.41 -25.12
N LEU A 420 -22.37 4.09 -26.13
CA LEU A 420 -23.10 5.03 -26.98
C LEU A 420 -24.31 4.34 -27.61
N GLY A 421 -25.48 4.97 -27.54
CA GLY A 421 -26.77 4.42 -28.01
C GLY A 421 -27.65 3.81 -26.91
N GLN A 422 -27.16 3.71 -25.67
CA GLN A 422 -27.97 3.36 -24.50
C GLN A 422 -28.76 4.57 -23.97
N ARG A 423 -29.87 4.32 -23.26
CA ARG A 423 -30.81 5.36 -22.79
C ARG A 423 -30.09 6.39 -21.89
N ASN A 424 -30.23 7.68 -22.19
CA ASN A 424 -29.64 8.81 -21.46
C ASN A 424 -28.11 8.72 -21.27
N VAL A 425 -27.37 8.21 -22.26
CA VAL A 425 -25.91 8.15 -22.29
C VAL A 425 -25.37 9.12 -23.35
N CYS A 426 -24.53 10.07 -22.94
CA CYS A 426 -24.04 11.17 -23.75
C CYS A 426 -22.50 11.13 -23.89
N PRO A 427 -21.94 11.42 -25.09
CA PRO A 427 -20.50 11.57 -25.26
C PRO A 427 -20.00 12.86 -24.62
N HIS A 428 -18.90 12.79 -23.87
CA HIS A 428 -18.19 13.91 -23.29
C HIS A 428 -16.75 13.95 -23.82
N GLU A 429 -16.28 15.13 -24.25
CA GLU A 429 -14.89 15.30 -24.68
C GLU A 429 -14.01 15.62 -23.48
N GLU A 430 -13.15 14.69 -23.10
CA GLU A 430 -12.04 14.94 -22.18
C GLU A 430 -10.78 15.33 -22.95
N VAL A 431 -10.06 16.31 -22.42
CA VAL A 431 -8.86 16.86 -23.05
C VAL A 431 -7.64 16.47 -22.21
N GLU A 432 -6.86 15.51 -22.69
CA GLU A 432 -5.63 15.05 -22.03
C GLU A 432 -4.40 15.75 -22.63
N ILE A 433 -3.57 16.38 -21.80
CA ILE A 433 -2.30 16.99 -22.25
C ILE A 433 -1.17 15.96 -22.08
N VAL A 434 -0.73 15.37 -23.19
CA VAL A 434 0.31 14.34 -23.21
C VAL A 434 1.67 14.97 -23.56
N THR A 435 2.67 14.80 -22.69
CA THR A 435 4.05 15.23 -22.97
C THR A 435 4.79 14.17 -23.79
N LEU A 436 5.00 14.43 -25.07
CA LEU A 436 5.75 13.56 -25.97
C LEU A 436 7.19 14.04 -26.14
N LYS A 437 8.14 13.09 -26.26
CA LYS A 437 9.53 13.40 -26.61
C LYS A 437 9.68 13.41 -28.11
N GLN A 438 9.92 14.58 -28.70
CA GLN A 438 10.24 14.70 -30.12
C GLN A 438 11.77 14.72 -30.31
N PRO A 439 12.33 13.89 -31.20
CA PRO A 439 13.76 13.94 -31.51
C PRO A 439 14.09 15.23 -32.26
N CYS A 440 15.09 15.96 -31.77
CA CYS A 440 15.71 17.10 -32.43
C CYS A 440 17.11 16.69 -32.86
N VAL A 441 17.33 16.66 -34.17
CA VAL A 441 18.65 16.36 -34.74
C VAL A 441 19.38 17.67 -34.93
N GLN A 442 20.52 17.83 -34.26
CA GLN A 442 21.41 18.97 -34.48
C GLN A 442 22.68 18.48 -35.16
N ALA A 443 23.07 19.20 -36.21
CA ALA A 443 24.28 18.95 -36.97
C ALA A 443 25.36 19.93 -36.55
N TYR A 444 26.59 19.44 -36.33
CA TYR A 444 27.75 20.30 -36.21
C TYR A 444 28.93 19.74 -37.00
N THR A 445 29.82 20.61 -37.43
CA THR A 445 30.97 20.25 -38.25
C THR A 445 32.15 19.92 -37.36
N LYS A 446 32.64 18.68 -37.42
CA LYS A 446 33.87 18.25 -36.74
C LYS A 446 34.95 18.01 -37.79
N TYR A 447 36.11 18.62 -37.60
CA TYR A 447 37.28 18.37 -38.43
C TYR A 447 37.92 17.05 -38.03
N VAL A 448 37.67 16.00 -38.82
CA VAL A 448 38.21 14.66 -38.60
C VAL A 448 39.46 14.49 -39.44
N ARG A 449 40.49 13.88 -38.84
CA ARG A 449 41.74 13.60 -39.54
C ARG A 449 41.53 12.40 -40.45
N SER A 450 41.55 12.61 -41.77
CA SER A 450 41.44 11.58 -42.79
C SER A 450 42.73 11.50 -43.61
N ARG A 451 42.99 10.32 -44.18
CA ARG A 451 44.16 10.11 -45.03
C ARG A 451 43.86 10.62 -46.45
N LYS A 452 44.79 11.36 -47.06
CA LYS A 452 44.66 11.78 -48.47
C LYS A 452 44.52 10.54 -49.38
N PRO A 453 43.49 10.47 -50.25
CA PRO A 453 43.38 9.43 -51.26
C PRO A 453 44.62 9.43 -52.16
N GLY A 454 45.25 8.26 -52.37
CA GLY A 454 46.46 8.11 -53.20
C GLY A 454 47.82 8.37 -52.51
N CYS A 455 47.87 8.56 -51.19
CA CYS A 455 49.12 8.86 -50.48
C CYS A 455 49.92 7.59 -50.11
N ASN A 456 50.86 7.19 -50.98
CA ASN A 456 51.77 6.03 -50.82
C ASN A 456 53.25 6.44 -50.63
N GLY A 457 53.52 7.51 -49.88
CA GLY A 457 54.88 8.09 -49.74
C GLY A 457 55.47 8.04 -48.33
N LYS A 458 56.76 7.69 -48.24
CA LYS A 458 57.53 7.47 -47.00
C LYS A 458 57.86 8.73 -46.18
N PHE A 459 57.65 9.97 -46.65
CA PHE A 459 57.80 11.20 -45.83
C PHE A 459 56.87 12.33 -46.31
N GLN A 460 56.49 13.21 -45.37
CA GLN A 460 55.46 14.28 -45.39
C GLN A 460 53.99 13.87 -45.13
N SER A 461 53.33 14.61 -44.23
CA SER A 461 52.13 14.17 -43.50
C SER A 461 50.92 13.87 -44.39
N CYS A 462 50.62 12.59 -44.61
CA CYS A 462 49.44 12.10 -45.34
C CYS A 462 48.08 12.35 -44.65
N ALA A 463 48.05 13.09 -43.55
CA ALA A 463 46.88 13.26 -42.69
C ALA A 463 46.30 14.68 -42.81
N VAL A 464 45.12 14.80 -43.43
CA VAL A 464 44.42 16.07 -43.64
C VAL A 464 43.22 16.14 -42.72
N ARG A 465 42.87 17.33 -42.24
CA ARG A 465 41.63 17.55 -41.49
C ARG A 465 40.53 17.91 -42.46
N GLN A 466 39.56 17.02 -42.63
CA GLN A 466 38.38 17.27 -43.44
C GLN A 466 37.17 17.57 -42.54
N PRO A 467 36.34 18.58 -42.88
CA PRO A 467 35.10 18.81 -42.18
C PRO A 467 34.16 17.62 -42.42
N LYS A 468 33.71 16.96 -41.35
CA LYS A 468 32.62 15.99 -41.38
C LYS A 468 31.46 16.50 -40.54
N THR A 469 30.27 16.49 -41.12
CA THR A 469 29.03 16.79 -40.40
C THR A 469 28.68 15.61 -39.49
N ILE A 470 28.59 15.86 -38.20
CA ILE A 470 28.15 14.87 -37.20
C ILE A 470 26.77 15.30 -36.71
N TYR A 471 25.83 14.36 -36.77
CA TYR A 471 24.48 14.53 -36.25
C TYR A 471 24.41 13.89 -34.86
N PHE A 472 23.88 14.60 -33.87
CA PHE A 472 23.53 13.99 -32.59
C PHE A 472 22.05 14.22 -32.29
N HIS A 473 21.43 13.20 -31.69
CA HIS A 473 20.00 13.17 -31.44
C HIS A 473 19.76 13.68 -30.01
N THR A 474 19.08 14.81 -29.91
CA THR A 474 18.55 15.33 -28.64
C THR A 474 17.04 15.14 -28.62
N TYR A 475 16.39 15.29 -27.47
CA TYR A 475 14.94 15.16 -27.37
C TYR A 475 14.36 16.39 -26.68
N LYS A 476 13.41 17.05 -27.35
CA LYS A 476 12.61 18.13 -26.74
C LYS A 476 11.29 17.55 -26.25
N LYS A 477 10.87 17.94 -25.04
CA LYS A 477 9.53 17.63 -24.53
C LYS A 477 8.54 18.60 -25.16
N VAL A 478 7.52 18.08 -25.82
CA VAL A 478 6.45 18.87 -26.44
C VAL A 478 5.13 18.37 -25.89
N ASN A 479 4.33 19.28 -25.34
CA ASN A 479 2.99 18.96 -24.88
C ASN A 479 2.05 18.96 -26.09
N ARG A 480 1.35 17.84 -26.30
CA ARG A 480 0.29 17.73 -27.30
C ARG A 480 -1.02 17.43 -26.60
N THR A 481 -2.05 18.14 -27.01
CA THR A 481 -3.40 17.94 -26.52
C THR A 481 -4.06 16.82 -27.31
N LYS A 482 -4.53 15.78 -26.63
CA LYS A 482 -5.26 14.66 -27.21
C LYS A 482 -6.68 14.68 -26.66
N ARG A 483 -7.66 14.75 -27.54
CA ARG A 483 -9.08 14.72 -27.16
C ARG A 483 -9.55 13.26 -27.15
N HIS A 484 -10.20 12.87 -26.07
CA HIS A 484 -10.79 11.56 -25.88
C HIS A 484 -12.28 11.73 -25.63
N THR A 485 -13.11 11.05 -26.40
CA THR A 485 -14.55 11.02 -26.15
C THR A 485 -14.84 9.93 -25.12
N VAL A 486 -15.14 10.33 -23.89
CA VAL A 486 -15.59 9.45 -22.81
C VAL A 486 -17.12 9.38 -22.86
N VAL A 487 -17.70 8.26 -22.43
CA VAL A 487 -19.15 8.06 -22.45
C VAL A 487 -19.68 8.08 -21.03
N GLU A 488 -20.60 9.00 -20.74
CA GLU A 488 -21.15 9.22 -19.41
C GLU A 488 -22.67 9.40 -19.47
N CYS A 489 -23.35 9.36 -18.31
CA CYS A 489 -24.77 9.69 -18.27
C CYS A 489 -25.01 11.15 -18.65
N CYS A 490 -26.09 11.41 -19.38
CA CYS A 490 -26.50 12.78 -19.67
C CYS A 490 -26.83 13.54 -18.37
N PRO A 491 -26.69 14.88 -18.34
CA PRO A 491 -27.02 15.69 -17.16
C PRO A 491 -28.42 15.37 -16.63
N GLY A 492 -28.53 15.16 -15.31
CA GLY A 492 -29.79 14.78 -14.65
C GLY A 492 -30.07 13.28 -14.59
N TRP A 493 -29.19 12.42 -15.12
CA TRP A 493 -29.37 10.97 -15.11
C TRP A 493 -28.21 10.23 -14.46
N VAL A 494 -28.50 9.09 -13.84
CA VAL A 494 -27.51 8.24 -13.16
C VAL A 494 -27.67 6.79 -13.63
N HIS A 495 -26.54 6.11 -13.80
CA HIS A 495 -26.50 4.70 -14.15
C HIS A 495 -26.87 3.83 -12.94
N ARG A 496 -27.83 2.89 -13.14
CA ARG A 496 -28.16 1.90 -12.12
C ARG A 496 -27.32 0.64 -12.36
N PRO A 497 -26.56 0.16 -11.36
CA PRO A 497 -25.75 -1.02 -11.56
C PRO A 497 -26.59 -2.26 -11.91
N GLY A 498 -26.30 -2.91 -13.05
CA GLY A 498 -27.03 -4.08 -13.56
C GLY A 498 -28.08 -3.78 -14.63
N GLU A 499 -28.36 -2.52 -14.95
CA GLU A 499 -29.28 -2.11 -16.02
C GLU A 499 -28.51 -1.50 -17.21
N ALA A 500 -29.07 -1.60 -18.42
CA ALA A 500 -28.47 -0.98 -19.60
C ALA A 500 -28.82 0.52 -19.68
N GLY A 501 -27.81 1.39 -19.59
CA GLY A 501 -27.96 2.85 -19.71
C GLY A 501 -28.33 3.56 -18.41
N CYS A 502 -28.58 4.87 -18.48
CA CYS A 502 -28.83 5.72 -17.32
C CYS A 502 -30.33 5.91 -17.11
N GLN A 503 -30.90 5.10 -16.21
CA GLN A 503 -32.36 5.01 -16.04
C GLN A 503 -32.90 5.82 -14.86
N ARG A 504 -32.06 6.25 -13.91
CA ARG A 504 -32.51 6.95 -12.71
C ARG A 504 -32.30 8.46 -12.84
N GLU A 505 -33.33 9.24 -12.54
CA GLU A 505 -33.22 10.70 -12.43
C GLU A 505 -32.37 11.07 -11.20
N ASN A 506 -31.44 12.00 -11.35
CA ASN A 506 -30.61 12.49 -10.26
C ASN A 506 -31.31 13.64 -9.56
N CYS A 507 -31.53 13.53 -8.25
CA CYS A 507 -32.06 14.61 -7.43
C CYS A 507 -31.03 15.75 -7.37
N SER A 508 -31.28 16.83 -8.11
CA SER A 508 -30.49 18.06 -8.13
C SER A 508 -31.35 19.25 -7.71
N ALA A 509 -30.72 20.34 -7.24
CA ALA A 509 -31.43 21.54 -6.76
C ALA A 509 -32.42 22.13 -7.79
N ASP A 510 -32.20 21.89 -9.08
CA ASP A 510 -33.04 22.42 -10.17
C ASP A 510 -34.22 21.50 -10.57
N LEU A 511 -34.42 20.36 -9.91
CA LEU A 511 -35.45 19.38 -10.29
C LEU A 511 -36.85 19.76 -9.79
N CYS A 512 -36.96 20.34 -8.60
CA CYS A 512 -38.24 20.75 -8.01
C CYS A 512 -38.44 22.26 -8.18
N HIS A 513 -39.58 22.65 -8.75
CA HIS A 513 -39.92 24.05 -9.02
C HIS A 513 -40.56 24.71 -7.79
N ASN A 514 -40.64 26.05 -7.80
CA ASN A 514 -41.39 26.86 -6.82
C ASN A 514 -41.04 26.59 -5.35
N GLY A 515 -39.75 26.32 -5.06
CA GLY A 515 -39.27 26.06 -3.70
C GLY A 515 -39.55 24.65 -3.18
N GLY A 516 -39.92 23.70 -4.05
CA GLY A 516 -40.07 22.29 -3.69
C GLY A 516 -38.77 21.66 -3.18
N THR A 517 -38.89 20.78 -2.19
CA THR A 517 -37.74 20.06 -1.61
C THR A 517 -37.69 18.64 -2.18
N CYS A 518 -36.57 18.27 -2.80
CA CYS A 518 -36.40 16.94 -3.37
C CYS A 518 -36.12 15.92 -2.26
N VAL A 519 -36.93 14.87 -2.18
CA VAL A 519 -36.82 13.82 -1.16
C VAL A 519 -36.54 12.50 -1.86
N ALA A 520 -35.47 11.79 -1.45
CA ALA A 520 -35.11 10.52 -2.05
C ALA A 520 -36.14 9.44 -1.65
N SER A 521 -37.04 9.05 -2.56
CA SER A 521 -37.98 7.95 -2.34
C SER A 521 -37.29 6.59 -2.56
N GLU A 522 -37.47 5.66 -1.62
CA GLU A 522 -36.98 4.27 -1.69
C GLU A 522 -38.00 3.30 -2.30
N THR A 523 -39.15 3.79 -2.78
CA THR A 523 -40.20 2.98 -3.42
C THR A 523 -40.64 3.59 -4.74
N ASP A 524 -40.92 2.75 -5.75
CA ASP A 524 -41.27 3.06 -7.17
C ASP A 524 -42.54 3.92 -7.39
N ASN A 525 -43.00 4.70 -6.40
CA ASN A 525 -44.07 5.69 -6.58
C ASN A 525 -43.48 7.07 -6.90
N GLU A 526 -43.95 7.65 -8.02
CA GLU A 526 -43.50 8.87 -8.73
C GLU A 526 -43.68 10.21 -7.98
N GLN A 527 -43.46 10.29 -6.67
CA GLN A 527 -43.39 11.57 -5.96
C GLN A 527 -41.99 11.80 -5.40
N VAL A 528 -41.17 12.48 -6.21
CA VAL A 528 -39.75 12.81 -5.92
C VAL A 528 -39.61 14.20 -5.28
N CYS A 529 -40.60 15.09 -5.43
CA CYS A 529 -40.60 16.43 -4.87
C CYS A 529 -41.71 16.59 -3.81
N GLU A 530 -41.35 17.19 -2.67
CA GLU A 530 -42.28 17.64 -1.65
C GLU A 530 -42.58 19.13 -1.87
N CYS A 531 -43.84 19.45 -2.15
CA CYS A 531 -44.27 20.78 -2.59
C CYS A 531 -44.69 21.66 -1.41
N PRO A 532 -44.26 22.94 -1.38
CA PRO A 532 -44.76 23.89 -0.39
C PRO A 532 -46.27 24.16 -0.59
N PRO A 533 -46.97 24.63 0.47
CA PRO A 533 -48.39 24.97 0.38
C PRO A 533 -48.65 25.97 -0.76
N GLY A 534 -49.72 25.74 -1.53
CA GLY A 534 -50.02 26.53 -2.73
C GLY A 534 -49.46 25.94 -4.03
N PHE A 535 -48.65 24.87 -3.99
CA PHE A 535 -48.14 24.22 -5.21
C PHE A 535 -48.40 22.70 -5.23
N THR A 536 -48.59 22.15 -6.43
CA THR A 536 -48.87 20.72 -6.67
C THR A 536 -48.22 20.21 -7.96
N GLY A 537 -48.27 18.90 -8.18
CA GLY A 537 -47.62 18.20 -9.29
C GLY A 537 -46.31 17.51 -8.89
N ALA A 538 -45.86 16.55 -9.71
CA ALA A 538 -44.70 15.70 -9.42
C ALA A 538 -43.36 16.47 -9.25
N LYS A 539 -43.28 17.70 -9.77
CA LYS A 539 -42.14 18.62 -9.64
C LYS A 539 -42.56 19.97 -9.04
N CYS A 540 -43.72 20.06 -8.40
CA CYS A 540 -44.28 21.29 -7.84
C CYS A 540 -44.49 22.41 -8.86
N GLN A 541 -44.79 22.02 -10.10
CA GLN A 541 -44.87 22.93 -11.24
C GLN A 541 -46.21 23.66 -11.37
N TYR A 542 -47.25 23.25 -10.63
CA TYR A 542 -48.59 23.84 -10.73
C TYR A 542 -48.95 24.61 -9.48
N ASP A 543 -49.47 25.82 -9.63
CA ASP A 543 -50.06 26.61 -8.54
C ASP A 543 -51.46 26.05 -8.20
N VAL A 544 -51.75 25.90 -6.91
CA VAL A 544 -53.01 25.39 -6.40
C VAL A 544 -53.98 26.55 -6.29
N ASN A 545 -55.03 26.54 -7.09
CA ASN A 545 -56.05 27.57 -7.02
C ASN A 545 -56.92 27.39 -5.75
N GLU A 546 -56.65 28.19 -4.72
CA GLU A 546 -57.34 28.14 -3.44
C GLU A 546 -58.82 28.51 -3.54
N CYS A 547 -59.23 29.18 -4.63
CA CYS A 547 -60.63 29.53 -4.89
C CYS A 547 -61.51 28.31 -5.22
N MET A 548 -60.92 27.15 -5.54
CA MET A 548 -61.68 25.94 -5.90
C MET A 548 -61.78 24.90 -4.76
N ALA A 549 -61.07 25.09 -3.64
CA ALA A 549 -60.96 24.09 -2.59
C ALA A 549 -62.02 24.22 -1.47
N ASN A 550 -62.71 25.36 -1.34
CA ASN A 550 -63.76 25.56 -0.34
C ASN A 550 -65.02 26.15 -0.96
N ASN A 551 -66.11 25.38 -0.95
CA ASN A 551 -67.46 25.84 -1.25
C ASN A 551 -67.84 27.00 -0.29
N GLY A 552 -67.75 28.23 -0.81
CA GLY A 552 -68.46 29.44 -0.32
C GLY A 552 -68.40 29.71 1.18
N GLY A 553 -67.43 30.54 1.62
CA GLY A 553 -67.36 31.00 3.02
C GLY A 553 -66.35 32.09 3.33
N TYR A 554 -66.60 33.31 2.80
CA TYR A 554 -66.21 34.65 3.30
C TYR A 554 -64.75 35.19 3.32
N VAL A 555 -64.62 36.35 2.64
CA VAL A 555 -63.91 37.62 2.95
C VAL A 555 -62.41 37.58 3.31
N GLY A 556 -61.59 37.93 2.32
CA GLY A 556 -60.22 38.42 2.51
C GLY A 556 -59.23 37.90 1.45
N GLN A 557 -59.00 38.72 0.41
CA GLN A 557 -57.90 38.66 -0.57
C GLN A 557 -57.33 37.27 -0.93
N ALA A 558 -57.91 36.64 -1.95
CA ALA A 558 -57.19 35.64 -2.74
C ALA A 558 -56.40 36.38 -3.84
N SER A 559 -55.07 36.25 -3.82
CA SER A 559 -54.19 36.74 -4.88
C SER A 559 -53.17 35.66 -5.23
N ASN A 560 -53.39 34.96 -6.34
CA ASN A 560 -52.38 34.11 -6.97
C ASN A 560 -51.20 35.02 -7.37
N PHE A 561 -50.04 34.75 -6.78
CA PHE A 561 -48.82 35.49 -7.09
C PHE A 561 -48.08 34.77 -8.20
N LEU A 562 -48.07 35.35 -9.40
CA LEU A 562 -46.88 35.63 -10.24
C LEU A 562 -47.34 35.91 -11.68
N GLU A 563 -47.34 37.19 -12.06
CA GLU A 563 -46.42 37.66 -13.11
C GLU A 563 -46.45 39.19 -13.24
N THR A 564 -45.23 39.74 -13.14
CA THR A 564 -44.72 40.94 -13.83
C THR A 564 -45.10 42.36 -13.34
N GLU A 565 -44.03 43.17 -13.29
CA GLU A 565 -43.97 44.64 -13.35
C GLU A 565 -44.32 45.46 -12.10
N THR A 566 -43.31 45.77 -11.29
CA THR A 566 -43.16 47.13 -10.73
C THR A 566 -41.68 47.55 -10.69
N LEU A 567 -41.15 47.79 -11.88
CA LEU A 567 -39.97 48.62 -12.11
C LEU A 567 -40.43 50.09 -12.18
N ALA A 568 -41.09 50.60 -11.13
CA ALA A 568 -41.61 51.98 -11.10
C ALA A 568 -41.97 52.50 -9.70
N GLN A 569 -41.18 52.17 -8.67
CA GLN A 569 -41.24 52.83 -7.36
C GLN A 569 -39.85 53.24 -6.85
N THR A 570 -39.01 53.69 -7.79
CA THR A 570 -37.71 54.36 -7.56
C THR A 570 -37.62 55.70 -8.29
N LEU A 571 -38.76 56.36 -8.44
CA LEU A 571 -38.91 57.81 -8.61
C LEU A 571 -39.82 58.20 -7.46
N THR A 572 -39.32 58.64 -6.32
CA THR A 572 -39.38 60.06 -5.92
C THR A 572 -38.63 60.20 -4.59
N ASN A 573 -37.29 60.12 -4.60
CA ASN A 573 -36.46 60.59 -3.48
C ASN A 573 -35.06 61.01 -3.94
N ALA A 574 -34.96 61.45 -5.20
CA ALA A 574 -33.76 62.08 -5.71
C ALA A 574 -34.15 63.36 -6.46
N LEU A 575 -33.79 64.49 -5.84
CA LEU A 575 -33.58 65.82 -6.43
C LEU A 575 -34.80 66.74 -6.59
N ARG A 576 -35.10 67.49 -5.52
CA ARG A 576 -34.94 68.97 -5.49
C ARG A 576 -35.35 69.54 -4.13
N ILE A 577 -34.36 69.75 -3.26
CA ILE A 577 -34.19 71.04 -2.57
C ILE A 577 -32.68 71.32 -2.58
N THR A 578 -32.30 72.24 -3.46
CA THR A 578 -31.09 73.03 -3.40
C THR A 578 -31.25 74.07 -2.30
N GLU A 579 -30.23 74.30 -1.47
CA GLU A 579 -29.60 75.62 -1.22
C GLU A 579 -28.78 75.59 0.10
N ASP A 580 -27.57 76.12 -0.04
CA ASP A 580 -26.75 76.80 0.97
C ASP A 580 -25.98 76.00 2.05
N ALA A 581 -24.66 75.92 1.82
CA ALA A 581 -23.63 75.93 2.85
C ALA A 581 -23.63 77.31 3.56
N PRO A 582 -23.32 77.41 4.87
CA PRO A 582 -21.93 77.65 5.32
C PRO A 582 -21.56 77.01 6.70
N ILE A 583 -20.31 76.56 6.91
CA ILE A 583 -19.18 77.20 7.66
C ILE A 583 -18.96 76.66 9.10
N ASP A 584 -17.68 76.30 9.36
CA ASP A 584 -16.83 76.28 10.58
C ASP A 584 -17.40 75.76 11.92
N VAL A 585 -16.71 74.91 12.69
CA VAL A 585 -15.34 74.99 13.25
C VAL A 585 -14.74 73.59 13.44
#